data_AF-A0AAU2VHF5-F1
#
_entry.id   AF-A0AAU2VHF5-F1
#
_cell.length_a   1.000
_cell.length_b   1.000
_cell.length_c   1.000
_cell.angle_alpha   90.00
_cell.angle_beta   90.00
_cell.angle_gamma   90.00
#
_symmetry.space_group_name_H-M   'P 1'
#
loop_
_entity.id
_entity.type
_entity.pdbx_description
1 polymer ?
#
loop_
_entity_poly.entity_id
_entity_poly.type
_entity_poly.pdbx_seq_one_letter_code
_entity_poly.pdbx_strand_id
1 'polypeptide(L)'
;MPGPRGGNRFPPPEPPASKDEAQHSEPSRAPEPEPEAVREPEPEAVPEPEPQARPEPEPQALRKPEATVREASATGPPSHTVLKSLLGAWALAACSAEETEAVEAHLTECAPCADEALRLRDAVGLLHAERSLDLDPMLRARVLENCLGRRPARIPVPAWAAPYDAETARLDALLNDFGDAEWHAPVRLKWFEQERRVTRRTTVAGVIGHLMAVDALVATALGLDEPVPLDPEAAAAGPTARTEALWRAGQYPLTRTVREPWREQSHTLIRTVSFAGRGVAELAVPYGEFALPLQDAMLDRAFECWIHAGDIAEAVDYPYDPPSGAHLHRMIDLAARVLPATLADRRRAGLAAPARGLVTAGSPGRSLRLEIEGVGGGDWHIPLDSPAAIASPEHEVAHVALDGVEFCKLAAGHVPPQDAAVGQLGDREAISDVLYAAASLSRL
;
A
#
# COMPACT_ATOMS: atom_id res chain seq x y z
N MET A 1 44.48 -52.35 -17.33
CA MET A 1 45.92 -52.12 -17.58
C MET A 1 46.20 -52.52 -19.02
N PRO A 2 46.41 -51.55 -19.93
CA PRO A 2 47.72 -50.90 -20.07
C PRO A 2 47.66 -49.38 -20.35
N GLY A 3 48.77 -48.69 -20.12
CA GLY A 3 49.18 -47.47 -20.85
C GLY A 3 50.50 -47.75 -21.60
N PRO A 4 51.35 -46.76 -21.99
CA PRO A 4 51.13 -45.31 -22.00
C PRO A 4 51.83 -44.53 -23.18
N ARG A 5 51.72 -43.17 -23.17
CA ARG A 5 52.58 -42.10 -23.80
C ARG A 5 52.61 -42.02 -25.34
N GLY A 6 52.69 -40.87 -26.04
CA GLY A 6 52.79 -39.41 -25.83
C GLY A 6 52.90 -38.80 -27.27
N GLY A 7 52.31 -37.64 -27.64
CA GLY A 7 52.83 -36.27 -27.45
C GLY A 7 52.97 -35.53 -28.81
N ASN A 8 52.81 -34.20 -28.79
CA ASN A 8 53.03 -33.15 -29.83
C ASN A 8 51.93 -32.94 -30.90
N ARG A 9 51.58 -31.72 -31.37
CA ARG A 9 52.02 -30.32 -31.17
C ARG A 9 51.03 -29.41 -31.93
N PHE A 10 50.68 -28.23 -31.42
CA PHE A 10 50.18 -27.08 -32.23
C PHE A 10 50.74 -25.76 -31.66
N PRO A 11 50.94 -24.71 -32.50
CA PRO A 11 51.92 -23.63 -32.30
C PRO A 11 51.39 -22.39 -31.52
N PRO A 12 52.28 -21.47 -31.11
CA PRO A 12 51.92 -20.29 -30.31
C PRO A 12 51.47 -19.07 -31.16
N PRO A 13 50.78 -18.08 -30.55
CA PRO A 13 50.38 -16.83 -31.21
C PRO A 13 51.49 -15.74 -31.18
N GLU A 14 51.49 -14.90 -32.21
CA GLU A 14 52.41 -13.76 -32.44
C GLU A 14 52.06 -12.48 -31.64
N PRO A 15 53.03 -11.55 -31.43
CA PRO A 15 52.92 -10.36 -30.59
C PRO A 15 52.56 -9.06 -31.37
N PRO A 16 52.37 -7.90 -30.70
CA PRO A 16 51.52 -6.80 -31.19
C PRO A 16 52.29 -5.72 -31.99
N ALA A 17 51.55 -4.98 -32.83
CA ALA A 17 52.03 -3.76 -33.48
C ALA A 17 51.43 -2.51 -32.83
N SER A 18 52.26 -1.49 -32.63
CA SER A 18 51.96 -0.19 -32.03
C SER A 18 52.14 0.96 -33.03
N LYS A 19 51.45 2.09 -32.74
CA LYS A 19 51.64 3.48 -33.24
C LYS A 19 51.00 3.78 -34.61
N ASP A 20 50.45 4.94 -34.91
CA ASP A 20 50.21 6.24 -34.25
C ASP A 20 49.10 6.90 -35.10
N GLU A 21 48.22 7.73 -34.51
CA GLU A 21 47.88 9.07 -35.02
C GLU A 21 46.77 9.71 -34.17
N ALA A 22 47.20 10.72 -33.40
CA ALA A 22 46.36 11.60 -32.63
C ALA A 22 45.74 12.68 -33.53
N GLN A 23 44.41 12.85 -33.45
CA GLN A 23 43.77 14.11 -33.80
C GLN A 23 43.06 14.64 -32.54
N HIS A 24 43.65 15.70 -32.00
CA HIS A 24 43.07 16.53 -30.95
C HIS A 24 41.83 17.24 -31.49
N SER A 25 40.69 17.04 -30.83
CA SER A 25 39.54 17.93 -30.92
C SER A 25 39.24 18.42 -29.51
N GLU A 26 39.42 19.72 -29.29
CA GLU A 26 39.14 20.40 -28.03
C GLU A 26 37.64 20.32 -27.69
N PRO A 27 37.25 20.10 -26.42
CA PRO A 27 35.87 20.30 -26.02
C PRO A 27 35.59 21.79 -25.78
N SER A 28 34.59 22.29 -26.50
CA SER A 28 34.02 23.63 -26.35
C SER A 28 33.52 23.85 -24.91
N ARG A 29 33.92 24.98 -24.32
CA ARG A 29 33.53 25.45 -22.99
C ARG A 29 32.06 25.87 -23.02
N ALA A 30 31.21 25.21 -22.22
CA ALA A 30 29.84 25.68 -21.95
C ALA A 30 29.87 26.95 -21.08
N PRO A 31 28.95 27.91 -21.26
CA PRO A 31 28.91 29.13 -20.47
C PRO A 31 28.36 28.87 -19.06
N GLU A 32 28.90 29.57 -18.07
CA GLU A 32 28.43 29.58 -16.68
C GLU A 32 27.01 30.19 -16.58
N PRO A 33 26.13 29.69 -15.69
CA PRO A 33 24.83 30.31 -15.46
C PRO A 33 24.96 31.55 -14.55
N GLU A 34 24.22 32.61 -14.90
CA GLU A 34 24.08 33.83 -14.09
C GLU A 34 23.34 33.56 -12.76
N PRO A 35 23.62 34.32 -11.68
CA PRO A 35 22.96 34.15 -10.40
C PRO A 35 21.52 34.71 -10.43
N GLU A 36 20.56 33.91 -9.97
CA GLU A 36 19.17 34.31 -9.77
C GLU A 36 19.04 35.43 -8.71
N ALA A 37 18.28 36.46 -9.07
CA ALA A 37 17.92 37.56 -8.19
C ALA A 37 16.96 37.08 -7.08
N VAL A 38 17.34 37.36 -5.83
CA VAL A 38 16.51 37.16 -4.63
C VAL A 38 15.24 38.02 -4.74
N ARG A 39 14.07 37.37 -4.74
CA ARG A 39 12.77 38.05 -4.54
C ARG A 39 12.45 38.10 -3.06
N GLU A 40 12.16 39.30 -2.56
CA GLU A 40 11.66 39.54 -1.19
C GLU A 40 10.23 38.97 -1.01
N PRO A 41 9.85 38.50 0.18
CA PRO A 41 8.51 37.96 0.42
C PRO A 41 7.47 39.09 0.67
N GLU A 42 6.28 38.93 0.09
CA GLU A 42 5.11 39.79 0.34
C GLU A 42 4.49 39.52 1.72
N PRO A 43 3.83 40.53 2.35
CA PRO A 43 3.30 40.40 3.70
C PRO A 43 1.96 39.65 3.76
N GLU A 44 1.79 38.85 4.82
CA GLU A 44 0.58 38.08 5.14
C GLU A 44 -0.66 38.96 5.34
N ALA A 45 -1.78 38.54 4.75
CA ALA A 45 -3.10 39.12 4.95
C ALA A 45 -3.77 38.57 6.21
N VAL A 46 -4.31 39.47 7.05
CA VAL A 46 -5.06 39.18 8.27
C VAL A 46 -6.49 38.72 7.91
N PRO A 47 -7.07 37.69 8.56
CA PRO A 47 -8.42 37.24 8.25
C PRO A 47 -9.48 38.11 8.94
N GLU A 48 -10.55 38.46 8.21
CA GLU A 48 -11.75 39.12 8.73
C GLU A 48 -12.69 38.14 9.47
N PRO A 49 -13.49 38.60 10.45
CA PRO A 49 -14.32 37.72 11.27
C PRO A 49 -15.66 37.36 10.62
N GLU A 50 -16.09 36.11 10.81
CA GLU A 50 -17.36 35.56 10.31
C GLU A 50 -18.61 36.20 10.96
N PRO A 51 -19.70 36.43 10.20
CA PRO A 51 -20.96 36.94 10.73
C PRO A 51 -21.82 35.83 11.38
N GLN A 52 -22.33 36.11 12.57
CA GLN A 52 -23.17 35.21 13.37
C GLN A 52 -24.54 34.93 12.74
N ALA A 53 -24.93 33.65 12.73
CA ALA A 53 -26.23 33.16 12.28
C ALA A 53 -27.38 33.65 13.19
N ARG A 54 -28.45 34.16 12.58
CA ARG A 54 -29.75 34.40 13.25
C ARG A 54 -30.59 33.11 13.23
N PRO A 55 -31.37 32.83 14.28
CA PRO A 55 -32.17 31.61 14.34
C PRO A 55 -33.37 31.68 13.39
N GLU A 56 -33.65 30.57 12.72
CA GLU A 56 -34.82 30.37 11.84
C GLU A 56 -36.13 30.29 12.65
N PRO A 57 -37.26 30.82 12.14
CA PRO A 57 -38.56 30.63 12.77
C PRO A 57 -39.16 29.27 12.39
N GLU A 58 -39.78 28.60 13.36
CA GLU A 58 -40.50 27.32 13.18
C GLU A 58 -41.65 27.42 12.16
N PRO A 59 -41.89 26.38 11.35
CA PRO A 59 -42.93 26.40 10.33
C PRO A 59 -44.33 26.25 10.95
N GLN A 60 -45.16 27.29 10.82
CA GLN A 60 -46.59 27.22 11.07
C GLN A 60 -47.28 26.34 10.01
N ALA A 61 -48.07 25.38 10.49
CA ALA A 61 -48.89 24.50 9.67
C ALA A 61 -49.95 25.29 8.87
N LEU A 62 -49.73 25.46 7.57
CA LEU A 62 -50.72 26.00 6.66
C LEU A 62 -51.83 24.97 6.45
N ARG A 63 -53.01 25.27 7.00
CA ARG A 63 -54.28 24.58 6.67
C ARG A 63 -54.56 24.76 5.18
N LYS A 64 -54.78 23.65 4.47
CA LYS A 64 -55.29 23.64 3.09
C LYS A 64 -56.68 24.30 3.05
N PRO A 65 -56.92 25.34 2.25
CA PRO A 65 -58.27 25.67 1.83
C PRO A 65 -58.71 24.66 0.77
N GLU A 66 -59.81 23.95 1.02
CA GLU A 66 -60.55 23.24 -0.01
C GLU A 66 -61.03 24.26 -1.04
N ALA A 67 -60.33 24.35 -2.17
CA ALA A 67 -60.83 25.05 -3.35
C ALA A 67 -61.53 24.02 -4.24
N THR A 68 -62.85 24.10 -4.22
CA THR A 68 -63.77 23.45 -5.15
C THR A 68 -63.28 23.61 -6.59
N VAL A 69 -62.99 22.49 -7.25
CA VAL A 69 -62.76 22.44 -8.70
C VAL A 69 -64.06 22.85 -9.39
N ARG A 70 -64.12 24.09 -9.87
CA ARG A 70 -65.01 24.46 -10.98
C ARG A 70 -64.22 24.25 -12.25
N GLU A 71 -64.39 23.08 -12.85
CA GLU A 71 -64.16 22.89 -14.29
C GLU A 71 -65.05 23.87 -15.05
N ALA A 72 -64.47 25.03 -15.37
CA ALA A 72 -64.97 25.87 -16.44
C ALA A 72 -64.12 25.54 -17.67
N SER A 73 -64.65 24.61 -18.46
CA SER A 73 -64.30 24.42 -19.86
C SER A 73 -64.39 25.77 -20.59
N ALA A 74 -63.22 26.36 -20.86
CA ALA A 74 -63.08 27.43 -21.83
C ALA A 74 -62.49 26.79 -23.09
N THR A 75 -63.35 26.37 -24.01
CA THR A 75 -62.97 25.86 -25.34
C THR A 75 -62.52 27.00 -26.25
N GLY A 76 -61.41 27.63 -25.88
CA GLY A 76 -60.65 28.60 -26.67
C GLY A 76 -59.18 28.53 -26.28
N PRO A 77 -58.25 28.96 -27.15
CA PRO A 77 -56.84 29.00 -26.80
C PRO A 77 -56.64 29.83 -25.52
N PRO A 78 -55.75 29.42 -24.60
CA PRO A 78 -55.52 30.12 -23.35
C PRO A 78 -55.23 31.60 -23.62
N SER A 79 -55.90 32.48 -22.88
CA SER A 79 -55.73 33.91 -23.09
C SER A 79 -54.27 34.32 -22.82
N HIS A 80 -53.83 35.41 -23.46
CA HIS A 80 -52.50 35.98 -23.23
C HIS A 80 -52.17 36.17 -21.74
N THR A 81 -53.13 36.61 -20.93
CA THR A 81 -52.96 36.80 -19.48
C THR A 81 -52.64 35.49 -18.75
N VAL A 82 -53.27 34.39 -19.15
CA VAL A 82 -53.04 33.05 -18.58
C VAL A 82 -51.63 32.58 -18.96
N LEU A 83 -51.26 32.66 -20.24
CA LEU A 83 -49.93 32.26 -20.72
C LEU A 83 -48.81 33.09 -20.08
N LYS A 84 -49.03 34.39 -19.92
CA LYS A 84 -48.10 35.28 -19.21
C LYS A 84 -47.94 34.88 -17.74
N SER A 85 -49.01 34.44 -17.08
CA SER A 85 -48.94 33.98 -15.68
C SER A 85 -48.17 32.66 -15.50
N LEU A 86 -48.11 31.83 -16.55
CA LEU A 86 -47.39 30.56 -16.54
C LEU A 86 -45.88 30.70 -16.78
N LEU A 87 -45.38 31.87 -17.22
CA LEU A 87 -43.96 32.05 -17.54
C LEU A 87 -43.01 31.72 -16.40
N GLY A 88 -43.39 32.01 -15.15
CA GLY A 88 -42.60 31.67 -13.97
C GLY A 88 -42.55 30.17 -13.69
N ALA A 89 -43.68 29.47 -13.80
CA ALA A 89 -43.76 28.02 -13.64
C ALA A 89 -43.03 27.30 -14.80
N TRP A 90 -43.16 27.81 -16.02
CA TRP A 90 -42.45 27.33 -17.19
C TRP A 90 -40.93 27.51 -17.05
N ALA A 91 -40.46 28.66 -16.55
CA ALA A 91 -39.04 28.90 -16.30
C ALA A 91 -38.44 27.93 -15.25
N LEU A 92 -39.26 27.45 -14.31
CA LEU A 92 -38.89 26.44 -13.30
C LEU A 92 -39.12 24.99 -13.75
N ALA A 93 -39.53 24.75 -15.00
CA ALA A 93 -39.93 23.44 -15.51
C ALA A 93 -41.04 22.76 -14.67
N ALA A 94 -41.96 23.55 -14.13
CA ALA A 94 -43.06 23.11 -13.25
C ALA A 94 -44.45 23.11 -13.94
N CYS A 95 -44.51 23.44 -15.23
CA CYS A 95 -45.73 23.32 -16.04
C CYS A 95 -46.00 21.86 -16.43
N SER A 96 -47.28 21.53 -16.66
CA SER A 96 -47.65 20.31 -17.37
C SER A 96 -47.17 20.35 -18.83
N ALA A 97 -47.20 19.21 -19.53
CA ALA A 97 -46.80 19.14 -20.94
C ALA A 97 -47.68 20.03 -21.84
N GLU A 98 -49.00 20.03 -21.62
CA GLU A 98 -49.97 20.84 -22.37
C GLU A 98 -49.75 22.35 -22.15
N GLU A 99 -49.48 22.76 -20.92
CA GLU A 99 -49.16 24.16 -20.59
C GLU A 99 -47.82 24.59 -21.18
N THR A 100 -46.83 23.69 -21.19
CA THR A 100 -45.50 23.96 -21.76
C THR A 100 -45.60 24.23 -23.25
N GLU A 101 -46.32 23.37 -23.99
CA GLU A 101 -46.54 23.55 -25.43
C GLU A 101 -47.29 24.85 -25.74
N ALA A 102 -48.34 25.17 -24.97
CA ALA A 102 -49.11 26.39 -25.14
C ALA A 102 -48.28 27.67 -24.84
N VAL A 103 -47.41 27.63 -23.83
CA VAL A 103 -46.49 28.74 -23.52
C VAL A 103 -45.45 28.87 -24.61
N GLU A 104 -44.81 27.79 -25.05
CA GLU A 104 -43.78 27.83 -26.10
C GLU A 104 -44.32 28.36 -27.42
N ALA A 105 -45.50 27.91 -27.84
CA ALA A 105 -46.16 28.46 -29.02
C ALA A 105 -46.38 29.98 -28.88
N HIS A 106 -46.84 30.43 -27.72
CA HIS A 106 -47.06 31.85 -27.45
C HIS A 106 -45.77 32.69 -27.45
N LEU A 107 -44.66 32.15 -26.95
CA LEU A 107 -43.36 32.84 -26.96
C LEU A 107 -42.85 33.12 -28.38
N THR A 108 -43.24 32.31 -29.37
CA THR A 108 -42.90 32.58 -30.78
C THR A 108 -43.66 33.76 -31.37
N GLU A 109 -44.81 34.10 -30.80
CA GLU A 109 -45.72 35.13 -31.32
C GLU A 109 -45.71 36.44 -30.49
N CYS A 110 -45.15 36.42 -29.28
CA CYS A 110 -45.17 37.56 -28.35
C CYS A 110 -43.76 37.90 -27.82
N ALA A 111 -43.07 38.81 -28.49
CA ALA A 111 -41.73 39.26 -28.10
C ALA A 111 -41.62 39.74 -26.64
N PRO A 112 -42.59 40.52 -26.08
CA PRO A 112 -42.52 40.90 -24.66
C PRO A 112 -42.55 39.72 -23.67
N CYS A 113 -43.30 38.66 -23.98
CA CYS A 113 -43.33 37.45 -23.15
C CYS A 113 -42.07 36.60 -23.34
N ALA A 114 -41.49 36.58 -24.54
CA ALA A 114 -40.20 35.92 -24.80
C ALA A 114 -39.06 36.58 -24.02
N ASP A 115 -39.01 37.92 -24.00
CA ASP A 115 -38.02 38.67 -23.21
C ASP A 115 -38.18 38.40 -21.70
N GLU A 116 -39.42 38.37 -21.21
CA GLU A 116 -39.71 38.07 -19.80
C GLU A 116 -39.36 36.61 -19.46
N ALA A 117 -39.66 35.66 -20.35
CA ALA A 117 -39.31 34.25 -20.18
C ALA A 117 -37.80 34.04 -20.10
N LEU A 118 -37.01 34.76 -20.92
CA LEU A 118 -35.55 34.74 -20.85
C LEU A 118 -35.05 35.29 -19.51
N ARG A 119 -35.55 36.45 -19.08
CA ARG A 119 -35.19 37.05 -17.77
C ARG A 119 -35.53 36.12 -16.60
N LEU A 120 -36.68 35.44 -16.66
CA LEU A 120 -37.08 34.50 -15.63
C LEU A 120 -36.19 33.26 -15.62
N ARG A 121 -35.79 32.72 -16.78
CA ARG A 121 -34.82 31.62 -16.85
C ARG A 121 -33.44 32.02 -16.32
N ASP A 122 -32.97 33.22 -16.66
CA ASP A 122 -31.72 33.75 -16.13
C ASP A 122 -31.77 33.88 -14.60
N ALA A 123 -32.92 34.34 -14.06
CA ALA A 123 -33.15 34.45 -12.62
C ALA A 123 -33.26 33.08 -11.92
N VAL A 124 -33.80 32.05 -12.58
CA VAL A 124 -33.82 30.68 -12.03
C VAL A 124 -32.40 30.14 -11.83
N GLY A 125 -31.45 30.53 -12.69
CA GLY A 125 -30.03 30.22 -12.50
C GLY A 125 -29.46 30.75 -11.18
N LEU A 126 -29.97 31.87 -10.68
CA LEU A 126 -29.58 32.47 -9.39
C LEU A 126 -30.27 31.81 -8.18
N LEU A 127 -31.34 31.06 -8.39
CA LEU A 127 -32.09 30.35 -7.35
C LEU A 127 -31.61 28.90 -7.16
N HIS A 128 -30.75 28.39 -8.05
CA HIS A 128 -30.17 27.07 -7.88
C HIS A 128 -29.11 27.13 -6.78
N ALA A 129 -29.41 26.52 -5.63
CA ALA A 129 -28.40 26.30 -4.60
C ALA A 129 -27.22 25.55 -5.20
N GLU A 130 -26.00 26.04 -4.99
CA GLU A 130 -24.77 25.35 -5.38
C GLU A 130 -24.81 23.94 -4.80
N ARG A 131 -25.02 22.95 -5.66
CA ARG A 131 -24.86 21.55 -5.27
C ARG A 131 -23.37 21.33 -5.06
N SER A 132 -22.98 20.79 -3.91
CA SER A 132 -21.60 20.35 -3.70
C SER A 132 -21.19 19.44 -4.87
N LEU A 133 -20.05 19.77 -5.47
CA LEU A 133 -19.40 18.98 -6.52
C LEU A 133 -18.60 17.81 -5.92
N ASP A 134 -18.66 17.62 -4.61
CA ASP A 134 -17.95 16.55 -3.93
C ASP A 134 -18.56 15.21 -4.35
N LEU A 135 -17.77 14.43 -5.07
CA LEU A 135 -18.12 13.07 -5.41
C LEU A 135 -18.07 12.21 -4.15
N ASP A 136 -18.99 11.27 -4.04
CA ASP A 136 -18.91 10.21 -3.03
C ASP A 136 -17.50 9.57 -3.06
N PRO A 137 -16.74 9.57 -1.95
CA PRO A 137 -15.40 8.99 -1.91
C PRO A 137 -15.34 7.53 -2.39
N MET A 138 -16.46 6.79 -2.25
CA MET A 138 -16.60 5.41 -2.71
C MET A 138 -16.95 5.30 -4.20
N LEU A 139 -17.25 6.39 -4.90
CA LEU A 139 -17.57 6.38 -6.32
C LEU A 139 -16.44 5.78 -7.15
N ARG A 140 -15.19 6.22 -6.90
CA ARG A 140 -14.02 5.68 -7.61
C ARG A 140 -13.89 4.17 -7.41
N ALA A 141 -13.98 3.70 -6.17
CA ALA A 141 -13.89 2.29 -5.84
C ALA A 141 -15.00 1.48 -6.54
N ARG A 142 -16.26 1.92 -6.45
CA ARG A 142 -17.40 1.25 -7.11
C ARG A 142 -17.28 1.23 -8.63
N VAL A 143 -16.80 2.32 -9.24
CA VAL A 143 -16.58 2.38 -10.69
C VAL A 143 -15.49 1.41 -11.11
N LEU A 144 -14.35 1.39 -10.41
CA LEU A 144 -13.25 0.46 -10.70
C LEU A 144 -13.70 -0.99 -10.52
N GLU A 145 -14.42 -1.31 -9.43
CA GLU A 145 -14.98 -2.63 -9.20
C GLU A 145 -15.93 -3.07 -10.33
N ASN A 146 -16.84 -2.17 -10.76
CA ASN A 146 -17.74 -2.43 -11.87
C ASN A 146 -16.97 -2.68 -13.18
N CYS A 147 -15.96 -1.86 -13.47
CA CYS A 147 -15.11 -2.00 -14.65
C CYS A 147 -14.33 -3.33 -14.64
N LEU A 148 -13.73 -3.71 -13.51
CA LEU A 148 -12.99 -4.97 -13.36
C LEU A 148 -13.92 -6.18 -13.42
N GLY A 149 -15.13 -6.09 -12.89
CA GLY A 149 -16.15 -7.13 -13.02
C GLY A 149 -16.62 -7.34 -14.46
N ARG A 150 -16.73 -6.25 -15.25
CA ARG A 150 -17.09 -6.33 -16.68
C ARG A 150 -15.95 -6.84 -17.55
N ARG A 151 -14.71 -6.53 -17.20
CA ARG A 151 -13.51 -6.92 -17.96
C ARG A 151 -12.50 -7.59 -17.02
N PRO A 152 -12.76 -8.85 -16.61
CA PRO A 152 -11.84 -9.55 -15.73
C PRO A 152 -10.48 -9.74 -16.41
N ALA A 153 -9.43 -9.76 -15.60
CA ALA A 153 -8.10 -10.08 -16.09
C ALA A 153 -8.11 -11.48 -16.72
N ARG A 154 -7.55 -11.61 -17.92
CA ARG A 154 -7.41 -12.92 -18.58
C ARG A 154 -6.60 -13.90 -17.73
N ILE A 155 -5.65 -13.37 -16.97
CA ILE A 155 -4.76 -14.11 -16.09
C ILE A 155 -4.77 -13.34 -14.77
N PRO A 156 -5.54 -13.79 -13.76
CA PRO A 156 -5.61 -13.10 -12.48
C PRO A 156 -4.34 -13.38 -11.67
N VAL A 157 -3.94 -12.39 -10.87
CA VAL A 157 -2.91 -12.58 -9.83
C VAL A 157 -3.46 -13.54 -8.77
N PRO A 158 -2.70 -14.55 -8.33
CA PRO A 158 -3.12 -15.43 -7.25
C PRO A 158 -3.45 -14.63 -5.99
N ALA A 159 -4.53 -15.01 -5.30
CA ALA A 159 -4.99 -14.24 -4.14
C ALA A 159 -3.87 -14.07 -3.08
N TRP A 160 -3.06 -15.10 -2.83
CA TRP A 160 -1.94 -15.03 -1.87
C TRP A 160 -0.78 -14.13 -2.32
N ALA A 161 -0.65 -13.84 -3.62
CA ALA A 161 0.37 -12.92 -4.15
C ALA A 161 -0.14 -11.47 -4.25
N ALA A 162 -1.45 -11.23 -4.14
CA ALA A 162 -2.05 -9.90 -4.27
C ALA A 162 -1.51 -8.86 -3.27
N PRO A 163 -1.17 -9.19 -2.01
CA PRO A 163 -0.52 -8.24 -1.11
C PRO A 163 0.84 -7.77 -1.63
N TYR A 164 1.67 -8.67 -2.16
CA TYR A 164 2.97 -8.31 -2.72
C TYR A 164 2.83 -7.41 -3.96
N ASP A 165 1.91 -7.75 -4.87
CA ASP A 165 1.61 -6.92 -6.05
C ASP A 165 1.17 -5.50 -5.65
N ALA A 166 0.30 -5.38 -4.64
CA ALA A 166 -0.19 -4.10 -4.18
C ALA A 166 0.89 -3.27 -3.48
N GLU A 167 1.65 -3.83 -2.54
CA GLU A 167 2.64 -3.05 -1.79
C GLU A 167 3.84 -2.64 -2.66
N THR A 168 4.27 -3.50 -3.59
CA THR A 168 5.32 -3.13 -4.57
C THR A 168 4.85 -2.04 -5.53
N ALA A 169 3.60 -2.09 -6.00
CA ALA A 169 3.03 -1.03 -6.84
C ALA A 169 2.88 0.31 -6.09
N ARG A 170 2.49 0.27 -4.81
CA ARG A 170 2.40 1.46 -3.95
C ARG A 170 3.76 2.09 -3.70
N LEU A 171 4.78 1.28 -3.41
CA LEU A 171 6.14 1.76 -3.25
C LEU A 171 6.69 2.31 -4.58
N ASP A 172 6.47 1.64 -5.71
CA ASP A 172 6.90 2.15 -7.02
C ASP A 172 6.25 3.50 -7.36
N ALA A 173 4.98 3.70 -6.99
CA ALA A 173 4.31 4.99 -7.16
C ALA A 173 4.98 6.09 -6.34
N LEU A 174 5.34 5.84 -5.07
CA LEU A 174 6.11 6.78 -4.25
C LEU A 174 7.48 7.10 -4.88
N LEU A 175 8.22 6.07 -5.29
CA LEU A 175 9.55 6.22 -5.90
C LEU A 175 9.51 6.92 -7.26
N ASN A 176 8.35 6.92 -7.93
CA ASN A 176 8.20 7.58 -9.22
C ASN A 176 8.34 9.09 -9.13
N ASP A 177 7.94 9.66 -7.99
CA ASP A 177 7.92 11.10 -7.76
C ASP A 177 9.26 11.63 -7.24
N PHE A 178 10.21 10.75 -6.95
CA PHE A 178 11.53 11.12 -6.41
C PHE A 178 12.45 11.74 -7.47
N GLY A 179 13.10 12.85 -7.11
CA GLY A 179 14.29 13.37 -7.77
C GLY A 179 15.56 12.64 -7.31
N ASP A 180 16.72 13.03 -7.83
CA ASP A 180 17.99 12.33 -7.54
C ASP A 180 18.43 12.49 -6.07
N ALA A 181 18.04 13.58 -5.41
CA ALA A 181 18.43 13.84 -4.02
C ALA A 181 17.72 12.88 -3.04
N GLU A 182 16.43 12.60 -3.27
CA GLU A 182 15.63 11.72 -2.42
C GLU A 182 16.19 10.30 -2.38
N TRP A 183 16.79 9.80 -3.47
CA TRP A 183 17.46 8.49 -3.50
C TRP A 183 18.63 8.37 -2.53
N HIS A 184 19.20 9.50 -2.13
CA HIS A 184 20.29 9.61 -1.16
C HIS A 184 19.83 10.00 0.25
N ALA A 185 18.52 10.22 0.46
CA ALA A 185 17.99 10.53 1.77
C ALA A 185 18.36 9.42 2.78
N PRO A 186 18.84 9.78 3.99
CA PRO A 186 19.33 8.82 4.95
C PRO A 186 18.18 8.06 5.61
N VAL A 187 18.19 6.73 5.48
CA VAL A 187 17.22 5.84 6.13
C VAL A 187 17.91 5.09 7.28
N ARG A 188 17.17 4.86 8.37
CA ARG A 188 17.63 4.04 9.49
C ARG A 188 16.75 2.80 9.60
N LEU A 189 17.23 1.69 9.04
CA LEU A 189 16.62 0.38 9.21
C LEU A 189 16.67 -0.03 10.68
N LYS A 190 15.63 -0.74 11.13
CA LYS A 190 15.41 -1.19 12.51
C LYS A 190 15.00 -2.66 12.48
N TRP A 191 15.57 -3.48 13.36
CA TRP A 191 15.13 -4.85 13.62
C TRP A 191 15.48 -5.22 15.07
N PHE A 192 15.08 -6.40 15.52
CA PHE A 192 15.32 -6.91 16.87
C PHE A 192 16.25 -8.11 16.84
N GLU A 193 17.33 -8.05 17.61
CA GLU A 193 18.32 -9.11 17.69
C GLU A 193 19.00 -9.05 19.07
N GLN A 194 19.32 -10.22 19.65
CA GLN A 194 20.02 -10.30 20.96
C GLN A 194 19.31 -9.48 22.06
N GLU A 195 18.00 -9.62 22.19
CA GLU A 195 17.17 -8.95 23.20
C GLU A 195 17.17 -7.41 23.14
N ARG A 196 17.53 -6.83 21.99
CA ARG A 196 17.55 -5.37 21.79
C ARG A 196 17.21 -4.99 20.37
N ARG A 197 16.73 -3.75 20.21
CA ARG A 197 16.61 -3.12 18.89
C ARG A 197 18.01 -2.82 18.33
N VAL A 198 18.24 -3.24 17.09
CA VAL A 198 19.42 -2.95 16.29
C VAL A 198 19.03 -1.97 15.19
N THR A 199 19.98 -1.13 14.78
CA THR A 199 19.75 -0.18 13.68
C THR A 199 20.92 -0.12 12.71
N ARG A 200 20.62 0.08 11.42
CA ARG A 200 21.61 0.27 10.35
C ARG A 200 21.28 1.52 9.56
N ARG A 201 22.30 2.36 9.31
CA ARG A 201 22.16 3.52 8.41
C ARG A 201 22.34 3.06 6.96
N THR A 202 21.48 3.55 6.10
CA THR A 202 21.55 3.36 4.64
C THR A 202 20.91 4.57 3.95
N THR A 203 20.62 4.47 2.65
CA THR A 203 19.84 5.45 1.89
C THR A 203 18.56 4.82 1.33
N VAL A 204 17.64 5.62 0.80
CA VAL A 204 16.49 5.11 0.03
C VAL A 204 16.91 4.08 -1.01
N ALA A 205 17.92 4.39 -1.83
CA ALA A 205 18.44 3.44 -2.81
C ALA A 205 19.01 2.16 -2.16
N GLY A 206 19.62 2.29 -0.98
CA GLY A 206 20.07 1.16 -0.17
C GLY A 206 18.92 0.25 0.30
N VAL A 207 17.79 0.83 0.69
CA VAL A 207 16.57 0.09 1.06
C VAL A 207 15.99 -0.66 -0.14
N ILE A 208 15.89 -0.02 -1.32
CA ILE A 208 15.41 -0.70 -2.53
C ILE A 208 16.37 -1.83 -2.95
N GLY A 209 17.67 -1.62 -2.81
CA GLY A 209 18.65 -2.69 -2.97
C GLY A 209 18.40 -3.85 -2.01
N HIS A 210 18.18 -3.57 -0.73
CA HIS A 210 17.84 -4.60 0.26
C HIS A 210 16.59 -5.39 -0.14
N LEU A 211 15.49 -4.73 -0.50
CA LEU A 211 14.26 -5.39 -0.96
C LEU A 211 14.54 -6.31 -2.16
N MET A 212 15.25 -5.80 -3.18
CA MET A 212 15.63 -6.57 -4.37
C MET A 212 16.50 -7.80 -4.04
N ALA A 213 17.46 -7.65 -3.10
CA ALA A 213 18.35 -8.73 -2.68
C ALA A 213 17.60 -9.88 -2.02
N VAL A 214 16.59 -9.57 -1.19
CA VAL A 214 15.83 -10.58 -0.46
C VAL A 214 14.68 -11.14 -1.31
N ASP A 215 14.06 -10.34 -2.19
CA ASP A 215 13.07 -10.82 -3.17
C ASP A 215 13.66 -11.85 -4.15
N ALA A 216 14.98 -11.83 -4.33
CA ALA A 216 15.68 -12.83 -5.12
C ALA A 216 15.70 -14.23 -4.48
N LEU A 217 15.38 -14.39 -3.19
CA LEU A 217 15.08 -15.71 -2.60
C LEU A 217 13.86 -16.35 -3.28
N VAL A 218 12.82 -15.54 -3.53
CA VAL A 218 11.62 -15.96 -4.24
C VAL A 218 11.93 -16.22 -5.71
N ALA A 219 12.71 -15.33 -6.34
CA ALA A 219 13.08 -15.46 -7.75
C ALA A 219 13.84 -16.77 -8.02
N THR A 220 14.85 -17.05 -7.21
CA THR A 220 15.69 -18.26 -7.35
C THR A 220 14.90 -19.54 -7.04
N ALA A 221 13.99 -19.52 -6.06
CA ALA A 221 13.09 -20.64 -5.81
C ALA A 221 12.20 -20.94 -7.03
N LEU A 222 11.73 -19.90 -7.74
CA LEU A 222 10.97 -20.01 -8.99
C LEU A 222 11.82 -20.40 -10.21
N GLY A 223 13.14 -20.58 -10.06
CA GLY A 223 14.06 -20.91 -11.14
C GLY A 223 14.39 -19.73 -12.05
N LEU A 224 14.18 -18.50 -11.58
CA LEU A 224 14.61 -17.29 -12.27
C LEU A 224 16.08 -16.98 -11.95
N ASP A 225 16.71 -16.21 -12.83
CA ASP A 225 18.09 -15.79 -12.65
C ASP A 225 18.25 -14.89 -11.41
N GLU A 226 19.38 -15.04 -10.74
CA GLU A 226 19.81 -14.15 -9.66
C GLU A 226 20.05 -12.74 -10.24
N PRO A 227 19.33 -11.69 -9.81
CA PRO A 227 19.45 -10.35 -10.40
C PRO A 227 20.84 -9.75 -10.24
N VAL A 228 21.53 -10.09 -9.15
CA VAL A 228 22.89 -9.65 -8.88
C VAL A 228 23.75 -10.87 -8.57
N PRO A 229 24.77 -11.18 -9.38
CA PRO A 229 25.62 -12.34 -9.14
C PRO A 229 26.19 -12.35 -7.72
N LEU A 230 25.71 -13.27 -6.90
CA LEU A 230 26.23 -13.53 -5.56
C LEU A 230 27.15 -14.75 -5.61
N ASP A 231 28.13 -14.79 -4.72
CA ASP A 231 28.84 -16.04 -4.47
C ASP A 231 27.85 -17.09 -3.91
N PRO A 232 28.05 -18.39 -4.19
CA PRO A 232 27.09 -19.43 -3.80
C PRO A 232 26.84 -19.53 -2.29
N GLU A 233 27.82 -19.17 -1.47
CA GLU A 233 27.71 -19.21 -0.01
C GLU A 233 26.82 -18.08 0.50
N ALA A 234 27.03 -16.85 0.03
CA ALA A 234 26.20 -15.69 0.31
C ALA A 234 24.79 -15.85 -0.24
N ALA A 235 24.64 -16.48 -1.41
CA ALA A 235 23.33 -16.77 -1.99
C ALA A 235 22.49 -17.73 -1.10
N ALA A 236 23.16 -18.65 -0.39
CA ALA A 236 22.53 -19.64 0.48
C ALA A 236 22.37 -19.19 1.96
N ALA A 237 23.11 -18.16 2.39
CA ALA A 237 23.20 -17.74 3.80
C ALA A 237 22.04 -16.86 4.31
N GLY A 238 20.98 -16.66 3.51
CA GLY A 238 19.75 -15.96 3.93
C GLY A 238 19.74 -14.45 3.69
N PRO A 239 18.66 -13.74 4.13
CA PRO A 239 18.41 -12.33 3.82
C PRO A 239 19.58 -11.39 4.12
N THR A 240 20.11 -11.43 5.34
CA THR A 240 21.20 -10.53 5.79
C THR A 240 22.45 -10.66 4.91
N ALA A 241 22.87 -11.89 4.60
CA ALA A 241 24.07 -12.13 3.81
C ALA A 241 23.91 -11.61 2.37
N ARG A 242 22.72 -11.77 1.78
CA ARG A 242 22.38 -11.28 0.45
C ARG A 242 22.35 -9.75 0.39
N THR A 243 21.72 -9.11 1.38
CA THR A 243 21.70 -7.65 1.54
C THR A 243 23.12 -7.09 1.62
N GLU A 244 23.96 -7.64 2.51
CA GLU A 244 25.34 -7.17 2.68
C GLU A 244 26.21 -7.46 1.45
N ALA A 245 26.00 -8.58 0.76
CA ALA A 245 26.71 -8.87 -0.49
C ALA A 245 26.35 -7.87 -1.59
N LEU A 246 25.07 -7.53 -1.76
CA LEU A 246 24.63 -6.51 -2.70
C LEU A 246 25.22 -5.14 -2.37
N TRP A 247 25.12 -4.70 -1.11
CA TRP A 247 25.66 -3.41 -0.70
C TRP A 247 27.18 -3.31 -0.85
N ARG A 248 27.92 -4.41 -0.65
CA ARG A 248 29.37 -4.47 -0.91
C ARG A 248 29.71 -4.47 -2.40
N ALA A 249 28.90 -5.12 -3.23
CA ALA A 249 29.10 -5.15 -4.68
C ALA A 249 28.92 -3.76 -5.30
N GLY A 250 28.05 -2.92 -4.73
CA GLY A 250 27.98 -1.49 -5.03
C GLY A 250 29.23 -0.75 -4.54
N GLN A 251 30.25 -0.62 -5.40
CA GLN A 251 31.47 0.17 -5.09
C GLN A 251 31.19 1.67 -4.85
N TYR A 252 29.95 2.12 -5.12
CA TYR A 252 29.40 3.44 -4.78
C TYR A 252 28.04 3.25 -4.10
N PRO A 253 27.57 4.23 -3.30
CA PRO A 253 26.21 4.19 -2.78
C PRO A 253 25.24 3.94 -3.93
N LEU A 254 24.31 3.00 -3.74
CA LEU A 254 23.24 2.77 -4.69
C LEU A 254 22.54 4.10 -5.01
N THR A 255 22.10 4.25 -6.26
CA THR A 255 21.42 5.45 -6.76
C THR A 255 20.04 5.06 -7.30
N ARG A 256 19.32 6.01 -7.90
CA ARG A 256 18.07 5.79 -8.64
C ARG A 256 18.11 4.61 -9.61
N THR A 257 19.29 4.23 -10.12
CA THR A 257 19.43 3.12 -11.08
C THR A 257 18.96 1.77 -10.53
N VAL A 258 18.79 1.62 -9.20
CA VAL A 258 18.24 0.41 -8.56
C VAL A 258 16.75 0.22 -8.80
N ARG A 259 16.00 1.29 -9.13
CA ARG A 259 14.54 1.24 -9.28
C ARG A 259 14.10 0.30 -10.39
N GLU A 260 14.66 0.45 -11.58
CA GLU A 260 14.21 -0.30 -12.76
C GLU A 260 14.44 -1.82 -12.60
N PRO A 261 15.63 -2.29 -12.16
CA PRO A 261 15.85 -3.71 -11.88
C PRO A 261 14.91 -4.28 -10.80
N TRP A 262 14.71 -3.54 -9.70
CA TRP A 262 13.78 -3.94 -8.63
C TRP A 262 12.35 -4.07 -9.16
N ARG A 263 11.88 -3.06 -9.91
CA ARG A 263 10.54 -3.04 -10.50
C ARG A 263 10.32 -4.18 -11.50
N GLU A 264 11.29 -4.44 -12.38
CA GLU A 264 11.23 -5.55 -13.34
C GLU A 264 11.24 -6.91 -12.63
N GLN A 265 12.01 -7.05 -11.54
CA GLN A 265 11.99 -8.25 -10.71
C GLN A 265 10.60 -8.46 -10.10
N SER A 266 9.99 -7.45 -9.46
CA SER A 266 8.66 -7.56 -8.85
C SER A 266 7.61 -7.96 -9.89
N HIS A 267 7.64 -7.34 -11.09
CA HIS A 267 6.76 -7.72 -12.19
C HIS A 267 7.00 -9.15 -12.69
N THR A 268 8.26 -9.57 -12.81
CA THR A 268 8.62 -10.92 -13.24
C THR A 268 8.15 -11.96 -12.24
N LEU A 269 8.25 -11.68 -10.94
CA LEU A 269 7.73 -12.55 -9.88
C LEU A 269 6.22 -12.71 -10.00
N ILE A 270 5.47 -11.59 -10.05
CA ILE A 270 4.01 -11.62 -10.18
C ILE A 270 3.57 -12.34 -11.45
N ARG A 271 4.21 -12.04 -12.58
CA ARG A 271 3.95 -12.74 -13.83
C ARG A 271 4.21 -14.24 -13.68
N THR A 272 5.36 -14.64 -13.16
CA THR A 272 5.73 -16.06 -13.03
C THR A 272 4.72 -16.83 -12.19
N VAL A 273 4.34 -16.32 -11.02
CA VAL A 273 3.36 -17.00 -10.16
C VAL A 273 1.93 -17.00 -10.73
N SER A 274 1.57 -16.00 -11.53
CA SER A 274 0.25 -15.93 -12.19
C SER A 274 0.09 -16.95 -13.32
N PHE A 275 1.19 -17.39 -13.93
CA PHE A 275 1.20 -18.45 -14.94
C PHE A 275 1.54 -19.84 -14.36
N ALA A 276 1.94 -19.91 -13.10
CA ALA A 276 2.33 -21.15 -12.46
C ALA A 276 1.12 -22.03 -12.08
N GLY A 277 1.34 -23.35 -12.01
CA GLY A 277 0.30 -24.33 -11.66
C GLY A 277 -0.07 -24.29 -10.17
N ARG A 278 -1.14 -25.01 -9.81
CA ARG A 278 -1.70 -25.00 -8.43
C ARG A 278 -0.69 -25.36 -7.32
N GLY A 279 0.31 -26.19 -7.61
CA GLY A 279 1.31 -26.65 -6.63
C GLY A 279 2.49 -25.69 -6.41
N VAL A 280 2.49 -24.50 -7.03
CA VAL A 280 3.58 -23.54 -6.84
C VAL A 280 3.54 -22.90 -5.46
N ALA A 281 2.35 -22.80 -4.85
CA ALA A 281 2.13 -22.10 -3.59
C ALA A 281 2.87 -22.78 -2.42
N GLU A 282 3.04 -24.11 -2.49
CA GLU A 282 3.70 -24.94 -1.49
C GLU A 282 5.21 -25.10 -1.72
N LEU A 283 5.75 -24.51 -2.79
CA LEU A 283 7.18 -24.56 -3.08
C LEU A 283 7.98 -23.95 -1.92
N ALA A 284 8.99 -24.67 -1.42
CA ALA A 284 9.81 -24.18 -0.33
C ALA A 284 10.77 -23.07 -0.81
N VAL A 285 10.71 -21.91 -0.15
CA VAL A 285 11.62 -20.78 -0.33
C VAL A 285 12.58 -20.77 0.87
N PRO A 286 13.89 -21.03 0.68
CA PRO A 286 14.86 -21.04 1.76
C PRO A 286 15.21 -19.60 2.20
N TYR A 287 15.18 -19.34 3.51
CA TYR A 287 15.58 -18.10 4.16
C TYR A 287 16.91 -18.23 4.92
N GLY A 288 17.67 -19.29 4.65
CA GLY A 288 18.84 -19.70 5.44
C GLY A 288 18.45 -20.80 6.43
N GLU A 289 18.27 -20.44 7.71
CA GLU A 289 17.99 -21.38 8.80
C GLU A 289 16.58 -22.02 8.76
N PHE A 290 15.67 -21.44 7.97
CA PHE A 290 14.31 -21.93 7.80
C PHE A 290 13.85 -21.79 6.35
N ALA A 291 12.68 -22.35 6.05
CA ALA A 291 12.02 -22.18 4.76
C ALA A 291 10.54 -21.85 4.95
N LEU A 292 10.01 -21.03 4.05
CA LEU A 292 8.58 -20.73 3.97
C LEU A 292 7.99 -21.33 2.69
N PRO A 293 6.74 -21.81 2.71
CA PRO A 293 5.99 -22.02 1.47
C PRO A 293 5.95 -20.73 0.66
N LEU A 294 6.00 -20.81 -0.68
CA LEU A 294 6.05 -19.64 -1.56
C LEU A 294 4.92 -18.64 -1.28
N GLN A 295 3.72 -19.11 -0.97
CA GLN A 295 2.60 -18.25 -0.61
C GLN A 295 2.88 -17.41 0.64
N ASP A 296 3.51 -17.99 1.66
CA ASP A 296 3.87 -17.32 2.90
C ASP A 296 5.10 -16.45 2.69
N ALA A 297 6.06 -16.90 1.88
CA ALA A 297 7.20 -16.08 1.47
C ALA A 297 6.76 -14.80 0.78
N MET A 298 5.75 -14.85 -0.10
CA MET A 298 5.22 -13.67 -0.78
C MET A 298 4.44 -12.73 0.15
N LEU A 299 3.78 -13.27 1.17
CA LEU A 299 3.19 -12.47 2.24
C LEU A 299 4.26 -11.80 3.12
N ASP A 300 5.34 -12.51 3.44
CA ASP A 300 6.53 -11.95 4.11
C ASP A 300 7.14 -10.83 3.28
N ARG A 301 7.37 -11.05 1.98
CA ARG A 301 7.90 -10.00 1.09
C ARG A 301 6.98 -8.78 1.01
N ALA A 302 5.66 -8.98 1.01
CA ALA A 302 4.69 -7.89 1.04
C ALA A 302 4.77 -7.08 2.35
N PHE A 303 4.91 -7.77 3.49
CA PHE A 303 5.10 -7.15 4.81
C PHE A 303 6.39 -6.30 4.84
N GLU A 304 7.52 -6.89 4.42
CA GLU A 304 8.81 -6.19 4.36
C GLU A 304 8.77 -4.99 3.42
N CYS A 305 8.13 -5.12 2.24
CA CYS A 305 7.95 -4.01 1.31
C CYS A 305 7.15 -2.85 1.94
N TRP A 306 6.05 -3.14 2.65
CA TRP A 306 5.27 -2.11 3.33
C TRP A 306 6.05 -1.43 4.46
N ILE A 307 6.70 -2.20 5.34
CA ILE A 307 7.48 -1.64 6.45
C ILE A 307 8.58 -0.72 5.92
N HIS A 308 9.32 -1.17 4.92
CA HIS A 308 10.42 -0.38 4.36
C HIS A 308 9.96 0.77 3.46
N ALA A 309 8.78 0.68 2.86
CA ALA A 309 8.14 1.85 2.24
C ALA A 309 7.82 2.91 3.30
N GLY A 310 7.39 2.50 4.50
CA GLY A 310 7.23 3.38 5.65
C GLY A 310 8.55 4.03 6.10
N ASP A 311 9.65 3.26 6.18
CA ASP A 311 10.98 3.78 6.48
C ASP A 311 11.44 4.84 5.45
N ILE A 312 11.18 4.59 4.16
CA ILE A 312 11.50 5.52 3.07
C ILE A 312 10.65 6.78 3.20
N ALA A 313 9.33 6.63 3.40
CA ALA A 313 8.40 7.73 3.51
C ALA A 313 8.72 8.62 4.73
N GLU A 314 9.09 8.03 5.87
CA GLU A 314 9.57 8.76 7.05
C GLU A 314 10.84 9.57 6.72
N ALA A 315 11.77 9.02 5.94
CA ALA A 315 13.02 9.69 5.60
C ALA A 315 12.87 10.88 4.62
N VAL A 316 11.75 10.97 3.92
CA VAL A 316 11.44 12.06 2.97
C VAL A 316 10.20 12.87 3.36
N ASP A 317 9.74 12.74 4.61
CA ASP A 317 8.56 13.42 5.15
C ASP A 317 7.28 13.24 4.30
N TYR A 318 7.06 12.02 3.78
CA TYR A 318 5.91 11.66 2.95
C TYR A 318 4.86 10.84 3.75
N PRO A 319 3.55 11.11 3.60
CA PRO A 319 2.51 10.32 4.25
C PRO A 319 2.36 8.93 3.60
N TYR A 320 2.40 7.87 4.41
CA TYR A 320 2.26 6.51 3.90
C TYR A 320 1.34 5.67 4.78
N ASP A 321 0.13 5.39 4.26
CA ASP A 321 -0.91 4.68 5.01
C ASP A 321 -0.63 3.16 5.14
N PRO A 322 -1.25 2.48 6.12
CA PRO A 322 -1.21 1.01 6.20
C PRO A 322 -1.78 0.30 4.95
N PRO A 323 -1.53 -1.01 4.76
CA PRO A 323 -2.17 -1.83 3.74
C PRO A 323 -3.69 -1.88 3.92
N SER A 324 -4.39 -2.32 2.88
CA SER A 324 -5.83 -2.60 3.01
C SER A 324 -6.06 -3.61 4.15
N GLY A 325 -7.19 -3.51 4.85
CA GLY A 325 -7.48 -4.41 5.98
C GLY A 325 -7.40 -5.90 5.62
N ALA A 326 -7.80 -6.28 4.40
CA ALA A 326 -7.68 -7.67 3.93
C ALA A 326 -6.22 -8.12 3.72
N HIS A 327 -5.33 -7.21 3.29
CA HIS A 327 -3.91 -7.51 3.14
C HIS A 327 -3.22 -7.53 4.51
N LEU A 328 -3.50 -6.53 5.35
CA LEU A 328 -2.96 -6.44 6.70
C LEU A 328 -3.34 -7.66 7.54
N HIS A 329 -4.59 -8.11 7.48
CA HIS A 329 -5.03 -9.34 8.14
C HIS A 329 -4.19 -10.56 7.77
N ARG A 330 -3.87 -10.73 6.47
CA ARG A 330 -3.06 -11.87 6.01
C ARG A 330 -1.61 -11.80 6.47
N MET A 331 -1.05 -10.60 6.57
CA MET A 331 0.29 -10.39 7.11
C MET A 331 0.33 -10.71 8.61
N ILE A 332 -0.66 -10.23 9.36
CA ILE A 332 -0.83 -10.52 10.80
C ILE A 332 -1.03 -12.03 11.02
N ASP A 333 -1.89 -12.65 10.22
CA ASP A 333 -2.18 -14.07 10.28
C ASP A 333 -0.93 -14.93 10.01
N LEU A 334 -0.08 -14.54 9.06
CA LEU A 334 1.24 -15.16 8.87
C LEU A 334 2.11 -15.02 10.12
N ALA A 335 2.27 -13.80 10.64
CA ALA A 335 3.08 -13.54 11.83
C ALA A 335 2.58 -14.38 13.03
N ALA A 336 1.27 -14.41 13.27
CA ALA A 336 0.65 -15.22 14.33
C ALA A 336 0.92 -16.72 14.16
N ARG A 337 0.85 -17.26 12.94
CA ARG A 337 1.14 -18.68 12.66
C ARG A 337 2.59 -19.06 12.94
N VAL A 338 3.55 -18.16 12.75
CA VAL A 338 4.98 -18.47 12.95
C VAL A 338 5.44 -18.29 14.40
N LEU A 339 4.71 -17.51 15.21
CA LEU A 339 5.06 -17.27 16.63
C LEU A 339 5.38 -18.53 17.45
N PRO A 340 4.66 -19.65 17.35
CA PRO A 340 4.96 -20.83 18.17
C PRO A 340 6.35 -21.41 17.86
N ALA A 341 6.74 -21.44 16.59
CA ALA A 341 8.06 -21.91 16.18
C ALA A 341 9.14 -20.94 16.68
N THR A 342 8.94 -19.64 16.49
CA THR A 342 9.87 -18.61 16.97
C THR A 342 10.04 -18.65 18.49
N LEU A 343 8.95 -18.87 19.24
CA LEU A 343 9.00 -19.03 20.69
C LEU A 343 9.78 -20.29 21.10
N ALA A 344 9.59 -21.41 20.40
CA ALA A 344 10.38 -22.62 20.64
C ALA A 344 11.88 -22.40 20.36
N ASP A 345 12.21 -21.64 19.32
CA ASP A 345 13.60 -21.31 18.96
C ASP A 345 14.26 -20.43 20.02
N ARG A 346 13.55 -19.42 20.50
CA ARG A 346 13.99 -18.59 21.63
C ARG A 346 14.27 -19.42 22.87
N ARG A 347 13.41 -20.40 23.20
CA ARG A 347 13.66 -21.32 24.32
C ARG A 347 14.91 -22.17 24.11
N ARG A 348 15.11 -22.70 22.91
CA ARG A 348 16.33 -23.48 22.58
C ARG A 348 17.60 -22.62 22.72
N ALA A 349 17.50 -21.33 22.41
CA ALA A 349 18.57 -20.35 22.60
C ALA A 349 18.73 -19.85 24.05
N GLY A 350 17.86 -20.27 24.99
CA GLY A 350 17.89 -19.81 26.38
C GLY A 350 17.38 -18.37 26.58
N LEU A 351 16.62 -17.84 25.62
CA LEU A 351 16.08 -16.47 25.61
C LEU A 351 14.61 -16.38 26.05
N ALA A 352 14.01 -17.51 26.44
CA ALA A 352 12.63 -17.59 26.91
C ALA A 352 12.53 -18.66 28.01
N ALA A 353 11.49 -18.57 28.85
CA ALA A 353 11.29 -19.52 29.93
C ALA A 353 11.04 -20.94 29.39
N PRO A 354 11.47 -22.01 30.09
CA PRO A 354 11.23 -23.37 29.64
C PRO A 354 9.72 -23.67 29.54
N ALA A 355 9.35 -24.57 28.63
CA ALA A 355 7.97 -25.01 28.49
C ALA A 355 7.45 -25.58 29.81
N ARG A 356 6.24 -25.18 30.23
CA ARG A 356 5.67 -25.60 31.52
C ARG A 356 4.91 -26.92 31.45
N GLY A 357 4.38 -27.26 30.27
CA GLY A 357 3.66 -28.50 30.04
C GLY A 357 3.75 -28.94 28.59
N LEU A 358 4.70 -29.84 28.29
CA LEU A 358 4.76 -30.47 26.97
C LEU A 358 3.59 -31.44 26.81
N VAL A 359 2.87 -31.29 25.71
CA VAL A 359 1.75 -32.16 25.33
C VAL A 359 2.09 -32.96 24.09
N THR A 360 1.41 -34.08 23.91
CA THR A 360 1.46 -34.85 22.65
C THR A 360 1.05 -33.96 21.48
N ALA A 361 1.72 -34.11 20.33
CA ALA A 361 1.37 -33.36 19.13
C ALA A 361 -0.13 -33.53 18.79
N GLY A 362 -0.78 -32.43 18.41
CA GLY A 362 -2.22 -32.41 18.15
C GLY A 362 -3.10 -32.43 19.40
N SER A 363 -2.52 -32.30 20.61
CA SER A 363 -3.30 -32.18 21.85
C SER A 363 -3.42 -30.73 22.29
N PRO A 364 -4.52 -30.33 22.98
CA PRO A 364 -4.65 -28.99 23.54
C PRO A 364 -3.52 -28.65 24.50
N GLY A 365 -3.04 -27.41 24.46
CA GLY A 365 -1.98 -26.91 25.35
C GLY A 365 -2.25 -25.49 25.83
N ARG A 366 -1.42 -25.01 26.79
CA ARG A 366 -1.49 -23.62 27.26
C ARG A 366 -1.43 -22.67 26.07
N SER A 367 -2.36 -21.73 26.04
CA SER A 367 -2.56 -20.82 24.93
C SER A 367 -2.51 -19.38 25.41
N LEU A 368 -1.97 -18.50 24.59
CA LEU A 368 -2.16 -17.06 24.71
C LEU A 368 -3.15 -16.61 23.64
N ARG A 369 -4.17 -15.84 24.03
CA ARG A 369 -5.04 -15.17 23.08
C ARG A 369 -4.37 -13.86 22.62
N LEU A 370 -4.24 -13.70 21.32
CA LEU A 370 -3.77 -12.50 20.64
C LEU A 370 -4.98 -11.87 19.95
N GLU A 371 -5.49 -10.78 20.51
CA GLU A 371 -6.55 -9.96 19.94
C GLU A 371 -5.90 -8.78 19.21
N ILE A 372 -6.18 -8.65 17.92
CA ILE A 372 -5.74 -7.51 17.12
C ILE A 372 -6.94 -6.63 16.81
N GLU A 373 -6.88 -5.38 17.25
CA GLU A 373 -7.92 -4.39 17.03
C GLU A 373 -7.74 -3.68 15.67
N GLY A 374 -8.80 -3.03 15.20
CA GLY A 374 -8.75 -2.18 14.01
C GLY A 374 -8.89 -2.90 12.67
N VAL A 375 -8.45 -2.24 11.60
CA VAL A 375 -8.58 -2.75 10.23
C VAL A 375 -7.67 -3.95 10.01
N GLY A 376 -8.23 -5.05 9.52
CA GLY A 376 -7.49 -6.31 9.39
C GLY A 376 -7.26 -7.04 10.70
N GLY A 377 -7.87 -6.59 11.80
CA GLY A 377 -7.84 -7.25 13.10
C GLY A 377 -8.47 -8.65 13.12
N GLY A 378 -8.45 -9.27 14.29
CA GLY A 378 -8.94 -10.63 14.50
C GLY A 378 -8.47 -11.22 15.83
N ASP A 379 -8.81 -12.49 16.03
CA ASP A 379 -8.44 -13.24 17.23
C ASP A 379 -7.64 -14.49 16.84
N TRP A 380 -6.45 -14.64 17.43
CA TRP A 380 -5.60 -15.82 17.29
C TRP A 380 -5.33 -16.43 18.66
N HIS A 381 -5.23 -17.76 18.71
CA HIS A 381 -4.73 -18.46 19.89
C HIS A 381 -3.36 -19.04 19.57
N ILE A 382 -2.36 -18.64 20.35
CA ILE A 382 -0.96 -19.00 20.16
C ILE A 382 -0.61 -20.11 21.16
N PRO A 383 -0.27 -21.33 20.69
CA PRO A 383 0.17 -22.39 21.59
C PRO A 383 1.53 -22.02 22.20
N LEU A 384 1.60 -22.04 23.53
CA LEU A 384 2.75 -21.53 24.26
C LEU A 384 3.86 -22.55 24.42
N ASP A 385 3.55 -23.80 24.75
CA ASP A 385 4.56 -24.77 25.24
C ASP A 385 5.16 -25.67 24.16
N SER A 386 4.47 -25.83 23.01
CA SER A 386 4.93 -26.65 21.88
C SER A 386 4.33 -26.13 20.57
N PRO A 387 5.12 -25.99 19.49
CA PRO A 387 4.60 -25.63 18.17
C PRO A 387 3.60 -26.64 17.61
N ALA A 388 3.63 -27.89 18.07
CA ALA A 388 2.75 -28.96 17.63
C ALA A 388 1.47 -29.09 18.49
N ALA A 389 1.30 -28.26 19.52
CA ALA A 389 0.09 -28.26 20.33
C ALA A 389 -1.07 -27.55 19.61
N ILE A 390 -2.30 -27.95 19.93
CA ILE A 390 -3.50 -27.24 19.49
C ILE A 390 -3.77 -26.11 20.48
N ALA A 391 -3.86 -24.88 19.99
CA ALA A 391 -4.29 -23.76 20.83
C ALA A 391 -5.80 -23.78 21.03
N SER A 392 -6.26 -23.41 22.22
CA SER A 392 -7.68 -23.48 22.57
C SER A 392 -8.07 -22.44 23.62
N PRO A 393 -9.28 -21.85 23.54
CA PRO A 393 -9.79 -20.91 24.55
C PRO A 393 -9.86 -21.51 25.96
N GLU A 394 -10.15 -22.80 26.09
CA GLU A 394 -10.27 -23.47 27.39
C GLU A 394 -8.94 -23.56 28.16
N HIS A 395 -7.82 -23.40 27.45
CA HIS A 395 -6.47 -23.42 27.99
C HIS A 395 -5.78 -22.05 27.87
N GLU A 396 -6.56 -20.98 27.70
CA GLU A 396 -6.05 -19.61 27.72
C GLU A 396 -5.49 -19.29 29.11
N VAL A 397 -4.21 -18.89 29.15
CA VAL A 397 -3.52 -18.47 30.39
C VAL A 397 -3.15 -16.99 30.37
N ALA A 398 -3.23 -16.37 29.21
CA ALA A 398 -2.89 -14.98 28.98
C ALA A 398 -3.62 -14.43 27.75
N HIS A 399 -3.87 -13.13 27.79
CA HIS A 399 -4.49 -12.36 26.72
C HIS A 399 -3.68 -11.09 26.46
N VAL A 400 -3.42 -10.83 25.18
CA VAL A 400 -2.74 -9.66 24.65
C VAL A 400 -3.65 -9.00 23.62
N ALA A 401 -3.88 -7.69 23.76
CA ALA A 401 -4.67 -6.88 22.83
C ALA A 401 -3.85 -5.67 22.33
N LEU A 402 -3.82 -5.42 21.02
CA LEU A 402 -3.13 -4.27 20.41
C LEU A 402 -3.66 -3.96 19.00
N ASP A 403 -3.42 -2.73 18.53
CA ASP A 403 -3.73 -2.35 17.14
C ASP A 403 -2.87 -3.13 16.13
N GLY A 404 -3.43 -3.42 14.95
CA GLY A 404 -2.74 -4.18 13.91
C GLY A 404 -1.44 -3.55 13.42
N VAL A 405 -1.38 -2.22 13.27
CA VAL A 405 -0.15 -1.53 12.86
C VAL A 405 0.89 -1.58 13.98
N GLU A 406 0.46 -1.48 15.24
CA GLU A 406 1.36 -1.61 16.39
C GLU A 406 1.97 -3.02 16.48
N PHE A 407 1.16 -4.07 16.27
CA PHE A 407 1.66 -5.45 16.21
C PHE A 407 2.67 -5.65 15.08
N CYS A 408 2.39 -5.11 13.89
CA CYS A 408 3.32 -5.17 12.77
C CYS A 408 4.62 -4.40 13.05
N LYS A 409 4.57 -3.24 13.69
CA LYS A 409 5.77 -2.49 14.11
C LYS A 409 6.59 -3.26 15.15
N LEU A 410 5.94 -3.95 16.08
CA LEU A 410 6.61 -4.86 17.01
C LEU A 410 7.29 -6.00 16.25
N ALA A 411 6.56 -6.69 15.36
CA ALA A 411 7.06 -7.80 14.57
C ALA A 411 8.23 -7.39 13.65
N ALA A 412 8.23 -6.15 13.17
CA ALA A 412 9.29 -5.53 12.38
C ALA A 412 10.44 -4.94 13.23
N GLY A 413 10.45 -5.13 14.55
CA GLY A 413 11.50 -4.63 15.44
C GLY A 413 11.60 -3.09 15.52
N HIS A 414 10.57 -2.39 15.05
CA HIS A 414 10.49 -0.92 15.09
C HIS A 414 10.17 -0.42 16.50
N VAL A 415 9.30 -1.16 17.20
CA VAL A 415 8.95 -0.93 18.60
C VAL A 415 9.51 -2.09 19.42
N PRO A 416 10.33 -1.84 20.46
CA PRO A 416 10.81 -2.91 21.30
C PRO A 416 9.67 -3.46 22.18
N PRO A 417 9.71 -4.75 22.59
CA PRO A 417 8.61 -5.40 23.31
C PRO A 417 8.10 -4.65 24.54
N GLN A 418 9.01 -4.02 25.29
CA GLN A 418 8.67 -3.27 26.52
C GLN A 418 7.96 -1.94 26.27
N ASP A 419 8.09 -1.36 25.07
CA ASP A 419 7.50 -0.05 24.72
C ASP A 419 6.22 -0.22 23.90
N ALA A 420 5.86 -1.45 23.51
CA ALA A 420 4.67 -1.72 22.71
C ALA A 420 3.40 -1.29 23.44
N ALA A 421 2.50 -0.61 22.72
CA ALA A 421 1.21 -0.19 23.25
C ALA A 421 0.24 -1.38 23.32
N VAL A 422 0.38 -2.19 24.37
CA VAL A 422 -0.33 -3.46 24.51
C VAL A 422 -1.19 -3.54 25.77
N GLY A 423 -2.45 -3.94 25.61
CA GLY A 423 -3.32 -4.40 26.69
C GLY A 423 -2.93 -5.82 27.11
N GLN A 424 -2.76 -6.06 28.42
CA GLN A 424 -2.21 -7.31 28.94
C GLN A 424 -3.05 -7.85 30.11
N LEU A 425 -3.37 -9.14 30.07
CA LEU A 425 -4.07 -9.85 31.15
C LEU A 425 -3.54 -11.28 31.30
N GLY A 426 -3.33 -11.74 32.55
CA GLY A 426 -2.94 -13.12 32.85
C GLY A 426 -1.43 -13.32 33.08
N ASP A 427 -0.89 -14.44 32.61
CA ASP A 427 0.50 -14.88 32.86
C ASP A 427 1.54 -13.94 32.21
N ARG A 428 2.18 -13.10 33.03
CA ARG A 428 3.15 -12.10 32.58
C ARG A 428 4.38 -12.68 31.87
N GLU A 429 4.84 -13.87 32.28
CA GLU A 429 5.98 -14.51 31.64
C GLU A 429 5.61 -14.99 30.23
N ALA A 430 4.42 -15.59 30.08
CA ALA A 430 3.92 -16.00 28.77
C ALA A 430 3.70 -14.80 27.83
N ILE A 431 3.18 -13.69 28.35
CA ILE A 431 3.00 -12.45 27.58
C ILE A 431 4.36 -11.92 27.10
N SER A 432 5.32 -11.79 28.01
CA SER A 432 6.67 -11.33 27.68
C SER A 432 7.30 -12.24 26.61
N ASP A 433 7.27 -13.55 26.82
CA ASP A 433 7.82 -14.53 25.88
C ASP A 433 7.23 -14.38 24.47
N VAL A 434 5.92 -14.15 24.35
CA VAL A 434 5.26 -13.96 23.04
C VAL A 434 5.60 -12.60 22.41
N LEU A 435 5.63 -11.51 23.17
CA LEU A 435 6.00 -10.19 22.61
C LEU A 435 7.45 -10.17 22.11
N TYR A 436 8.36 -10.83 22.84
CA TYR A 436 9.74 -11.00 22.39
C TYR A 436 9.87 -11.98 21.22
N ALA A 437 9.04 -13.02 21.16
CA ALA A 437 8.95 -13.89 19.98
C ALA A 437 8.48 -13.12 18.74
N ALA A 438 7.48 -12.25 18.87
CA ALA A 438 7.01 -11.38 17.80
C ALA A 438 8.14 -10.47 17.30
N ALA A 439 8.83 -9.77 18.20
CA ALA A 439 9.95 -8.90 17.79
C ALA A 439 11.07 -9.67 17.07
N SER A 440 11.33 -10.92 17.47
CA SER A 440 12.36 -11.79 16.87
C SER A 440 12.04 -12.27 15.44
N LEU A 441 10.87 -11.91 14.88
CA LEU A 441 10.56 -12.17 13.47
C LEU A 441 11.32 -11.24 12.52
N SER A 442 11.64 -10.03 12.99
CA SER A 442 12.39 -9.03 12.21
C SER A 442 13.83 -9.44 11.96
N ARG A 443 14.36 -9.02 10.82
CA ARG A 443 15.73 -9.28 10.36
C ARG A 443 16.16 -8.23 9.34
N LEU A 444 17.47 -8.16 9.09
CA LEU A 444 18.03 -7.53 7.89
C LEU A 444 18.12 -8.57 6.76
#